data_AF-A0A1C5CVX0-F1
#
_entry.id   AF-A0A1C5CVX0-F1
#
_cell.length_a   1.000
_cell.length_b   1.000
_cell.length_c   1.000
_cell.angle_alpha   90.00
_cell.angle_beta   90.00
_cell.angle_gamma   90.00
#
_symmetry.space_group_name_H-M   'P 1'
#
loop_
_entity.id
_entity.type
_entity.pdbx_description
1 polymer ?
#
loop_
_entity_poly.entity_id
_entity_poly.type
_entity_poly.pdbx_seq_one_letter_code
_entity_poly.pdbx_strand_id
1 'polypeptide(L)'
;MMAPDGIGAMLRELREAADLTREEQAQVLQRAQGGKWFDPENLKRWETERRLPIPRWHQLLANGYGRPVEEIVRAVAASRRQRRLERRAAGGEGEEGTAVNRRKFLGTAGLATGGIALPGIAEARQGIDVGLSGSDAGDLAYLNGAFERHRGGYHGRSPSAVLARMRDDLNLLREVLGRPHPADARATLARTAAGIASLVAIIQHDRGDQRDSHGWFATAERAARESGDRHMLAWVLA
;
A
#
# COMPACT_ATOMS: atom_id res chain seq x y z
N MET A 1 17.96 -9.48 9.71
CA MET A 1 17.87 -10.70 10.55
C MET A 1 16.38 -10.99 10.77
N MET A 2 15.96 -12.23 11.01
CA MET A 2 14.55 -12.50 11.33
C MET A 2 14.28 -12.12 12.79
N ALA A 3 13.07 -11.66 13.11
CA ALA A 3 12.69 -11.53 14.51
C ALA A 3 12.51 -12.94 15.13
N PRO A 4 13.13 -13.26 16.27
CA PRO A 4 12.98 -14.56 16.91
C PRO A 4 11.52 -14.81 17.31
N ASP A 5 10.81 -13.78 17.77
CA ASP A 5 9.37 -13.84 18.09
C ASP A 5 8.48 -13.40 16.90
N GLY A 6 9.06 -13.39 15.69
CA GLY A 6 8.42 -12.92 14.48
C GLY A 6 7.48 -13.93 13.86
N ILE A 7 6.62 -13.45 12.96
CA ILE A 7 5.71 -14.31 12.21
C ILE A 7 6.46 -15.34 11.36
N GLY A 8 7.67 -15.02 10.87
CA GLY A 8 8.45 -15.98 10.09
C GLY A 8 8.97 -17.14 10.92
N ALA A 9 9.47 -16.86 12.12
CA ALA A 9 9.91 -17.87 13.07
C ALA A 9 8.74 -18.75 13.53
N MET A 10 7.62 -18.12 13.92
CA MET A 10 6.40 -18.83 14.32
C MET A 10 5.89 -19.80 13.24
N LEU A 11 5.78 -19.35 11.99
CA LEU A 11 5.27 -20.21 10.91
C LEU A 11 6.23 -21.37 10.59
N ARG A 12 7.53 -21.12 10.69
CA ARG A 12 8.56 -22.15 10.51
C ARG A 12 8.51 -23.18 11.63
N GLU A 13 8.43 -22.74 12.88
CA GLU A 13 8.31 -23.61 14.04
C GLU A 13 7.05 -24.48 13.96
N LEU A 14 5.90 -23.90 13.62
CA LEU A 14 4.66 -24.66 13.43
C LEU A 14 4.77 -25.71 12.33
N ARG A 15 5.52 -25.41 11.26
CA ARG A 15 5.76 -26.35 10.17
C ARG A 15 6.67 -27.50 10.64
N GLU A 16 7.78 -27.18 11.28
CA GLU A 16 8.81 -28.14 11.70
C GLU A 16 8.32 -29.02 12.85
N ALA A 17 7.58 -28.46 13.81
CA ALA A 17 6.96 -29.22 14.90
C ALA A 17 5.91 -30.23 14.41
N ALA A 18 5.30 -29.97 13.26
CA ALA A 18 4.33 -30.86 12.62
C ALA A 18 4.97 -31.77 11.54
N ASP A 19 6.29 -31.72 11.38
CA ASP A 19 7.05 -32.43 10.33
C ASP A 19 6.48 -32.25 8.92
N LEU A 20 6.06 -31.01 8.60
CA LEU A 20 5.44 -30.69 7.32
C LEU A 20 6.43 -30.08 6.34
N THR A 21 6.25 -30.39 5.07
CA THR A 21 6.73 -29.56 3.96
C THR A 21 5.90 -28.26 3.86
N ARG A 22 6.39 -27.28 3.10
CA ARG A 22 5.63 -26.03 2.88
C ARG A 22 4.36 -26.28 2.06
N GLU A 23 4.42 -27.23 1.16
CA GLU A 23 3.30 -27.70 0.34
C GLU A 23 2.21 -28.32 1.22
N GLU A 24 2.59 -29.17 2.18
CA GLU A 24 1.63 -29.76 3.13
C GLU A 24 1.08 -28.73 4.12
N GLN A 25 1.92 -27.79 4.57
CA GLN A 25 1.47 -26.67 5.37
C GLN A 25 0.47 -25.79 4.60
N ALA A 26 0.68 -25.57 3.30
CA ALA A 26 -0.30 -24.90 2.45
C ALA A 26 -1.62 -25.69 2.39
N GLN A 27 -1.58 -27.03 2.30
CA GLN A 27 -2.77 -27.86 2.32
C GLN A 27 -3.56 -27.74 3.64
N VAL A 28 -2.88 -27.59 4.79
CA VAL A 28 -3.53 -27.29 6.07
C VAL A 28 -4.34 -26.00 5.97
N LEU A 29 -3.74 -24.94 5.43
CA LEU A 29 -4.43 -23.67 5.22
C LEU A 29 -5.57 -23.79 4.21
N GLN A 30 -5.41 -24.57 3.12
CA GLN A 30 -6.50 -24.83 2.16
C GLN A 30 -7.71 -25.47 2.84
N ARG A 31 -7.48 -26.49 3.67
CA ARG A 31 -8.54 -27.15 4.45
C ARG A 31 -9.24 -26.15 5.37
N ALA A 32 -8.50 -25.27 6.04
CA ALA A 32 -9.05 -24.25 6.92
C ALA A 32 -9.88 -23.16 6.20
N GLN A 33 -9.68 -22.94 4.89
CA GLN A 33 -10.51 -22.05 4.07
C GLN A 33 -11.53 -22.78 3.18
N GLY A 34 -11.93 -23.99 3.56
CA GLY A 34 -12.96 -24.75 2.85
C GLY A 34 -12.50 -25.28 1.48
N GLY A 35 -11.24 -25.69 1.37
CA GLY A 35 -10.68 -26.30 0.17
C GLY A 35 -10.30 -25.32 -0.94
N LYS A 36 -10.46 -24.01 -0.73
CA LYS A 36 -9.97 -23.00 -1.69
C LYS A 36 -8.46 -23.12 -1.82
N TRP A 37 -7.95 -22.91 -3.04
CA TRP A 37 -6.53 -22.98 -3.33
C TRP A 37 -5.73 -21.93 -2.53
N PHE A 38 -4.56 -22.33 -2.04
CA PHE A 38 -3.63 -21.48 -1.30
C PHE A 38 -2.24 -21.62 -1.93
N ASP A 39 -1.63 -20.51 -2.30
CA ASP A 39 -0.28 -20.46 -2.88
C ASP A 39 0.81 -20.76 -1.83
N PRO A 40 1.54 -21.90 -1.93
CA PRO A 40 2.63 -22.24 -0.99
C PRO A 40 3.77 -21.21 -0.99
N GLU A 41 3.97 -20.45 -2.07
CA GLU A 41 5.03 -19.44 -2.14
C GLU A 41 4.79 -18.29 -1.15
N ASN A 42 3.53 -18.08 -0.71
CA ASN A 42 3.25 -17.14 0.38
C ASN A 42 3.89 -17.59 1.70
N LEU A 43 3.83 -18.89 2.03
CA LEU A 43 4.45 -19.42 3.26
C LEU A 43 5.97 -19.21 3.23
N LYS A 44 6.62 -19.54 2.11
CA LYS A 44 8.05 -19.28 1.95
C LYS A 44 8.39 -17.79 2.14
N ARG A 45 7.61 -16.87 1.57
CA ARG A 45 7.83 -15.42 1.73
C ARG A 45 7.61 -14.93 3.17
N TRP A 46 6.70 -15.55 3.91
CA TRP A 46 6.40 -15.20 5.30
C TRP A 46 7.40 -15.82 6.28
N GLU A 47 7.77 -17.09 6.12
CA GLU A 47 8.79 -17.77 6.92
C GLU A 47 10.18 -17.14 6.78
N THR A 48 10.49 -16.60 5.60
CA THR A 48 11.74 -15.85 5.36
C THR A 48 11.60 -14.38 5.69
N GLU A 49 10.44 -13.97 6.22
CA GLU A 49 9.95 -12.60 6.35
C GLU A 49 10.47 -11.69 5.23
N ARG A 50 10.45 -12.17 3.98
CA ARG A 50 10.63 -11.30 2.81
C ARG A 50 9.38 -10.44 2.63
N ARG A 51 8.21 -11.01 2.93
CA ARG A 51 6.93 -10.30 3.10
C ARG A 51 6.29 -10.70 4.42
N LEU A 52 5.40 -9.86 4.92
CA LEU A 52 4.59 -10.16 6.11
C LEU A 52 3.15 -10.41 5.67
N PRO A 53 2.41 -11.31 6.34
CA PRO A 53 1.01 -11.53 6.06
C PRO A 53 0.20 -10.27 6.39
N ILE A 54 -0.62 -9.83 5.44
CA ILE A 54 -1.58 -8.73 5.60
C ILE A 54 -2.82 -9.19 6.40
N PRO A 55 -3.61 -8.26 6.99
CA PRO A 55 -4.71 -8.59 7.90
C PRO A 55 -5.69 -9.66 7.42
N ARG A 56 -6.01 -9.68 6.11
CA ARG A 56 -6.88 -10.70 5.50
C ARG A 56 -6.42 -12.14 5.79
N TRP A 57 -5.12 -12.36 5.93
CA TRP A 57 -4.55 -13.69 6.17
C TRP A 57 -4.50 -14.08 7.65
N HIS A 58 -4.65 -13.13 8.58
CA HIS A 58 -4.47 -13.41 10.01
C HIS A 58 -5.50 -14.41 10.52
N GLN A 59 -6.78 -14.23 10.13
CA GLN A 59 -7.84 -15.18 10.51
C GLN A 59 -7.62 -16.57 9.90
N LEU A 60 -7.10 -16.66 8.67
CA LEU A 60 -6.81 -17.95 8.04
C LEU A 60 -5.67 -18.68 8.78
N LEU A 61 -4.61 -17.96 9.13
CA LEU A 61 -3.48 -18.51 9.90
C LEU A 61 -3.93 -18.95 11.29
N ALA A 62 -4.74 -18.12 11.96
CA ALA A 62 -5.34 -18.44 13.26
C ALA A 62 -6.15 -19.74 13.19
N ASN A 63 -7.09 -19.82 12.25
CA ASN A 63 -7.93 -21.00 12.05
C ASN A 63 -7.11 -22.23 11.65
N GLY A 64 -6.14 -22.08 10.73
CA GLY A 64 -5.35 -23.18 10.19
C GLY A 64 -4.40 -23.82 11.19
N TYR A 65 -3.93 -23.04 12.17
CA TYR A 65 -3.01 -23.54 13.21
C TYR A 65 -3.66 -23.67 14.58
N GLY A 66 -4.97 -23.44 14.70
CA GLY A 66 -5.69 -23.50 15.99
C GLY A 66 -5.16 -22.48 17.00
N ARG A 67 -4.73 -21.30 16.55
CA ARG A 67 -4.16 -20.24 17.38
C ARG A 67 -5.10 -19.04 17.48
N PRO A 68 -5.09 -18.30 18.60
CA PRO A 68 -5.80 -17.02 18.69
C PRO A 68 -5.25 -16.02 17.67
N VAL A 69 -6.13 -15.24 17.04
CA VAL A 69 -5.74 -14.26 16.01
C VAL A 69 -4.81 -13.18 16.57
N GLU A 70 -4.94 -12.87 17.86
CA GLU A 70 -4.09 -11.93 18.59
C GLU A 70 -2.64 -12.39 18.64
N GLU A 71 -2.39 -13.71 18.70
CA GLU A 71 -1.04 -14.27 18.67
C GLU A 71 -0.38 -14.07 17.30
N ILE A 72 -1.14 -14.28 16.22
CA ILE A 72 -0.69 -13.99 14.84
C ILE A 72 -0.37 -12.49 14.69
N VAL A 73 -1.26 -11.62 15.18
CA VAL A 73 -1.07 -10.15 15.12
C VAL A 73 0.17 -9.72 15.92
N ARG A 74 0.39 -10.28 17.12
CA ARG A 74 1.57 -10.00 17.95
C ARG A 74 2.87 -10.40 17.25
N ALA A 75 2.91 -11.57 16.62
CA ALA A 75 4.07 -12.04 15.88
C ALA A 75 4.37 -11.16 14.65
N VAL A 76 3.34 -10.75 13.89
CA VAL A 76 3.51 -9.79 12.79
C VAL A 76 4.03 -8.43 13.29
N ALA A 77 3.55 -7.98 14.45
CA ALA A 77 4.03 -6.75 15.07
C ALA A 77 5.51 -6.88 15.52
N ALA A 78 5.93 -8.03 16.03
CA ALA A 78 7.33 -8.30 16.37
C ALA A 78 8.25 -8.22 15.15
N SER A 79 7.88 -8.86 14.03
CA SER A 79 8.63 -8.75 12.76
C SER A 79 8.73 -7.30 12.27
N ARG A 80 7.66 -6.51 12.41
CA ARG A 80 7.67 -5.08 12.05
C ARG A 80 8.60 -4.26 12.96
N ARG A 81 8.62 -4.53 14.27
CA ARG A 81 9.54 -3.85 15.21
C ARG A 81 10.99 -4.16 14.87
N GLN A 82 11.32 -5.43 14.63
CA GLN A 82 12.68 -5.83 14.27
C GLN A 82 13.15 -5.15 12.97
N ARG A 83 12.34 -5.16 11.92
CA ARG A 83 12.65 -4.44 10.67
C ARG A 83 12.91 -2.94 10.90
N ARG A 84 12.22 -2.31 11.85
CA ARG A 84 12.45 -0.90 12.21
C ARG A 84 13.77 -0.73 12.97
N LEU A 85 14.10 -1.64 13.89
CA LEU A 85 15.36 -1.63 14.63
C LEU A 85 16.55 -1.86 13.70
N GLU A 86 16.46 -2.81 12.77
CA GLU A 86 17.51 -3.08 11.79
C GLU A 86 17.75 -1.90 10.86
N ARG A 87 16.68 -1.24 10.40
CA ARG A 87 16.81 0.01 9.61
C ARG A 87 17.47 1.14 10.41
N ARG A 88 17.23 1.20 11.72
CA ARG A 88 17.89 2.18 12.60
C ARG A 88 19.35 1.84 12.85
N ALA A 89 19.66 0.57 13.08
CA ALA A 89 21.03 0.09 13.29
C ALA A 89 21.89 0.20 12.03
N ALA A 90 21.31 -0.08 10.85
CA ALA A 90 21.98 0.11 9.56
C ALA A 90 22.21 1.58 9.18
N GLY A 91 21.56 2.52 9.88
CA GLY A 91 21.78 3.97 9.74
C GLY A 91 22.63 4.56 10.87
N GLY A 92 23.36 3.73 11.64
CA GLY A 92 24.01 4.09 12.90
C GLY A 92 25.51 4.44 12.86
N GLU A 93 26.10 4.67 11.69
CA GLU A 93 27.47 5.23 11.57
C GLU A 93 27.41 6.49 10.69
N GLY A 94 26.94 7.59 11.27
CA GLY A 94 26.85 8.88 10.58
C GLY A 94 25.83 9.83 11.21
N GLU A 95 26.33 10.63 12.16
CA GLU A 95 25.74 11.89 12.65
C GLU A 95 24.42 11.84 13.46
N GLU A 96 24.60 12.11 14.76
CA GLU A 96 23.58 12.69 15.63
C GLU A 96 23.02 13.98 15.02
N GLY A 97 21.77 13.93 14.57
CA GLY A 97 21.06 15.12 14.08
C GLY A 97 20.02 14.90 12.99
N THR A 98 19.21 13.83 13.01
CA THR A 98 18.10 13.69 12.04
C THR A 98 16.78 13.21 12.65
N ALA A 99 16.25 14.01 13.58
CA ALA A 99 14.81 14.18 13.62
C ALA A 99 14.37 14.85 12.29
N VAL A 100 13.64 14.11 11.46
CA VAL A 100 12.91 14.59 10.27
C VAL A 100 13.69 15.48 9.30
N ASN A 101 14.34 14.86 8.30
CA ASN A 101 14.77 15.56 7.08
C ASN A 101 14.08 15.01 5.82
N ARG A 102 12.75 14.89 5.86
CA ARG A 102 11.92 14.80 4.63
C ARG A 102 11.87 16.13 3.84
N ARG A 103 12.49 17.20 4.37
CA ARG A 103 12.43 18.56 3.82
C ARG A 103 13.65 18.95 2.96
N LYS A 104 14.61 18.04 2.74
CA LYS A 104 15.72 18.24 1.77
C LYS A 104 15.83 17.06 0.81
N PHE A 105 14.82 16.88 -0.02
CA PHE A 105 15.01 16.29 -1.35
C PHE A 105 14.26 17.09 -2.42
N LEU A 106 14.21 18.41 -2.21
CA LEU A 106 14.10 19.38 -3.29
C LEU A 106 15.53 19.83 -3.59
N GLY A 107 16.05 19.44 -4.75
CA GLY A 107 17.31 19.98 -5.28
C GLY A 107 18.43 18.95 -5.36
N THR A 108 18.83 18.70 -6.61
CA THR A 108 20.14 18.24 -7.09
C THR A 108 20.52 16.75 -6.99
N ALA A 109 20.89 16.22 -8.17
CA ALA A 109 21.49 14.93 -8.53
C ALA A 109 20.50 13.75 -8.70
N GLY A 110 20.39 13.05 -9.83
CA GLY A 110 21.11 13.06 -11.10
C GLY A 110 20.89 11.70 -11.80
N LEU A 111 20.40 11.75 -13.05
CA LEU A 111 20.55 10.79 -14.17
C LEU A 111 20.11 9.30 -14.04
N ALA A 112 19.38 8.89 -15.11
CA ALA A 112 19.03 7.53 -15.59
C ALA A 112 17.95 6.78 -14.78
N THR A 113 16.85 6.26 -15.33
CA THR A 113 16.56 5.64 -16.63
C THR A 113 15.06 5.77 -16.94
N GLY A 114 14.71 5.86 -18.23
CA GLY A 114 13.35 6.08 -18.71
C GLY A 114 12.39 4.92 -18.41
N GLY A 115 11.37 5.20 -17.60
CA GLY A 115 10.15 4.43 -17.56
C GLY A 115 9.24 4.84 -18.72
N ILE A 116 8.65 3.87 -19.42
CA ILE A 116 7.58 4.13 -20.39
C ILE A 116 6.35 4.59 -19.58
N ALA A 117 6.16 5.90 -19.51
CA ALA A 117 4.92 6.49 -19.02
C ALA A 117 3.78 6.03 -19.94
N LEU A 118 2.72 5.45 -19.36
CA LEU A 118 1.55 5.07 -20.13
C LEU A 118 0.82 6.36 -20.56
N PRO A 119 0.51 6.56 -21.85
CA PRO A 119 -0.19 7.75 -22.33
C PRO A 119 -1.58 7.86 -21.67
N GLY A 120 -1.93 9.05 -21.18
CA GLY A 120 -3.23 9.38 -20.56
C GLY A 120 -3.19 9.54 -19.04
N ILE A 121 -2.17 9.00 -18.35
CA ILE A 121 -2.10 9.05 -16.87
C ILE A 121 -1.58 10.40 -16.40
N ALA A 122 -0.55 10.94 -17.06
CA ALA A 122 -0.01 12.26 -16.74
C ALA A 122 -1.03 13.38 -17.02
N GLU A 123 -1.84 13.23 -18.07
CA GLU A 123 -2.93 14.14 -18.44
C GLU A 123 -4.08 14.07 -17.42
N ALA A 124 -4.38 12.89 -16.88
CA ALA A 124 -5.35 12.74 -15.80
C ALA A 124 -4.88 13.47 -14.53
N ARG A 125 -3.59 13.38 -14.18
CA ARG A 125 -2.99 14.10 -13.05
C ARG A 125 -3.16 15.62 -13.17
N GLN A 126 -2.86 16.19 -14.36
CA GLN A 126 -2.97 17.63 -14.59
C GLN A 126 -4.41 18.14 -14.40
N GLY A 127 -5.42 17.39 -14.85
CA GLY A 127 -6.81 17.79 -14.67
C GLY A 127 -7.30 17.65 -13.22
N ILE A 128 -6.79 16.66 -12.46
CA ILE A 128 -7.06 16.51 -11.02
C ILE A 128 -6.54 17.74 -10.25
N ASP A 129 -5.34 18.22 -10.58
CA ASP A 129 -4.74 19.41 -9.95
C ASP A 129 -5.57 20.69 -10.20
N VAL A 130 -6.29 20.76 -11.33
CA VAL A 130 -7.12 21.92 -11.74
C VAL A 130 -8.54 21.85 -11.17
N GLY A 131 -9.11 20.65 -11.01
CA GLY A 131 -10.46 20.43 -10.47
C GLY A 131 -10.58 20.62 -8.95
N LEU A 132 -9.84 21.58 -8.41
CA LEU A 132 -9.87 22.10 -7.05
C LEU A 132 -11.24 22.50 -6.43
N SER A 133 -12.38 22.46 -7.15
CA SER A 133 -13.55 23.23 -6.70
C SER A 133 -14.98 22.74 -7.00
N GLY A 134 -15.35 21.44 -7.20
CA GLY A 134 -16.79 21.10 -7.01
C GLY A 134 -17.77 20.03 -7.68
N SER A 135 -19.16 20.06 -7.57
CA SER A 135 -20.29 19.16 -7.08
C SER A 135 -20.67 17.96 -7.92
N ASP A 136 -20.82 16.80 -7.27
CA ASP A 136 -21.82 15.74 -7.54
C ASP A 136 -21.75 14.61 -6.49
N ALA A 137 -22.87 14.01 -6.09
CA ALA A 137 -22.92 13.05 -4.96
C ALA A 137 -22.80 11.56 -5.36
N GLY A 138 -23.26 11.18 -6.55
CA GLY A 138 -23.23 9.78 -7.02
C GLY A 138 -21.82 9.32 -7.39
N ASP A 139 -21.08 10.17 -8.09
CA ASP A 139 -19.71 9.89 -8.51
C ASP A 139 -18.75 9.75 -7.31
N LEU A 140 -19.04 10.44 -6.19
CA LEU A 140 -18.27 10.32 -4.95
C LEU A 140 -18.33 8.92 -4.34
N ALA A 141 -19.52 8.32 -4.29
CA ALA A 141 -19.69 6.97 -3.74
C ALA A 141 -18.93 5.93 -4.57
N TYR A 142 -18.97 6.06 -5.89
CA TYR A 142 -18.22 5.19 -6.80
C TYR A 142 -16.69 5.32 -6.59
N LEU A 143 -16.18 6.55 -6.54
CA LEU A 143 -14.74 6.82 -6.39
C LEU A 143 -14.22 6.37 -5.02
N ASN A 144 -15.01 6.55 -3.96
CA ASN A 144 -14.67 6.01 -2.64
C ASN A 144 -14.60 4.48 -2.67
N GLY A 145 -15.54 3.84 -3.37
CA GLY A 145 -15.49 2.41 -3.65
C GLY A 145 -14.24 1.98 -4.45
N ALA A 146 -13.80 2.79 -5.42
CA ALA A 146 -12.59 2.54 -6.19
C ALA A 146 -11.33 2.57 -5.31
N PHE A 147 -11.21 3.57 -4.45
CA PHE A 147 -10.12 3.65 -3.48
C PHE A 147 -10.05 2.40 -2.60
N GLU A 148 -11.18 1.97 -2.02
CA GLU A 148 -11.22 0.77 -1.18
C GLU A 148 -10.87 -0.52 -1.94
N ARG A 149 -11.26 -0.64 -3.22
CA ARG A 149 -10.87 -1.77 -4.08
C ARG A 149 -9.37 -1.86 -4.33
N HIS A 150 -8.66 -0.73 -4.33
CA HIS A 150 -7.26 -0.66 -4.73
C HIS A 150 -6.28 -0.59 -3.56
N ARG A 151 -6.70 -0.15 -2.36
CA ARG A 151 -5.80 -0.09 -1.19
C ARG A 151 -5.37 -1.46 -0.63
N GLY A 152 -5.99 -2.55 -1.10
CA GLY A 152 -5.68 -3.94 -0.72
C GLY A 152 -4.43 -4.56 -1.38
N GLY A 153 -3.76 -3.81 -2.27
CA GLY A 153 -2.60 -4.28 -3.04
C GLY A 153 -2.97 -4.96 -4.36
N TYR A 154 -1.98 -5.53 -5.06
CA TYR A 154 -2.16 -5.94 -6.45
C TYR A 154 -2.94 -7.24 -6.67
N HIS A 155 -3.17 -8.06 -5.62
CA HIS A 155 -3.93 -9.31 -5.70
C HIS A 155 -3.47 -10.25 -6.84
N GLY A 156 -2.16 -10.39 -7.05
CA GLY A 156 -1.58 -11.23 -8.11
C GLY A 156 -1.52 -10.59 -9.50
N ARG A 157 -2.05 -9.37 -9.66
CA ARG A 157 -1.97 -8.60 -10.92
C ARG A 157 -0.64 -7.85 -11.01
N SER A 158 -0.19 -7.56 -12.22
CA SER A 158 0.98 -6.68 -12.42
C SER A 158 0.61 -5.23 -12.08
N PRO A 159 1.57 -4.41 -11.60
CA PRO A 159 1.35 -2.98 -11.38
C PRO A 159 0.77 -2.27 -12.62
N SER A 160 1.23 -2.64 -13.82
CA SER A 160 0.73 -2.14 -15.09
C SER A 160 -0.76 -2.46 -15.32
N ALA A 161 -1.20 -3.68 -15.00
CA ALA A 161 -2.59 -4.10 -15.19
C ALA A 161 -3.54 -3.41 -14.18
N VAL A 162 -3.07 -3.16 -12.96
CA VAL A 162 -3.82 -2.37 -11.98
C VAL A 162 -3.94 -0.92 -12.43
N LEU A 163 -2.84 -0.34 -12.91
CA LEU A 163 -2.81 1.03 -13.41
C LEU A 163 -3.72 1.25 -14.63
N ALA A 164 -3.71 0.29 -15.57
CA ALA A 164 -4.60 0.32 -16.74
C ALA A 164 -6.08 0.32 -16.34
N ARG A 165 -6.43 -0.43 -15.27
CA ARG A 165 -7.80 -0.46 -14.73
C ARG A 165 -8.17 0.82 -13.97
N MET A 166 -7.21 1.44 -13.29
CA MET A 166 -7.40 2.71 -12.60
C MET A 166 -7.52 3.90 -13.56
N ARG A 167 -7.18 3.75 -14.84
CA ARG A 167 -7.24 4.84 -15.82
C ARG A 167 -8.64 5.43 -15.95
N ASP A 168 -9.68 4.59 -15.96
CA ASP A 168 -11.06 5.06 -16.07
C ASP A 168 -11.51 5.76 -14.77
N ASP A 169 -11.07 5.25 -13.61
CA ASP A 169 -11.31 5.90 -12.30
C ASP A 169 -10.60 7.27 -12.21
N LEU A 170 -9.41 7.41 -12.78
CA LEU A 170 -8.67 8.67 -12.84
C LEU A 170 -9.31 9.69 -13.79
N ASN A 171 -9.84 9.23 -14.93
CA ASN A 171 -10.58 10.08 -15.85
C ASN A 171 -11.88 10.60 -15.22
N LEU A 172 -12.62 9.72 -14.53
CA LEU A 172 -13.81 10.10 -13.78
C LEU A 172 -13.46 11.05 -12.62
N LEU A 173 -12.41 10.75 -11.86
CA LEU A 173 -11.95 11.62 -10.76
C LEU A 173 -11.62 13.03 -11.28
N ARG A 174 -10.91 13.14 -12.41
CA ARG A 174 -10.64 14.41 -13.07
C ARG A 174 -11.92 15.17 -13.41
N GLU A 175 -12.88 14.50 -14.02
CA GLU A 175 -14.14 15.10 -14.44
C GLU A 175 -14.96 15.62 -13.24
N VAL A 176 -15.08 14.79 -12.21
CA VAL A 176 -15.86 15.08 -10.99
C VAL A 176 -15.22 16.17 -10.15
N LEU A 177 -13.89 16.25 -10.14
CA LEU A 177 -13.17 17.34 -9.50
C LEU A 177 -13.45 18.68 -10.19
N GLY A 178 -13.59 18.69 -11.52
CA GLY A 178 -13.79 19.89 -12.33
C GLY A 178 -15.13 20.63 -12.19
N ARG A 179 -16.10 20.15 -11.40
CA ARG A 179 -17.45 20.75 -11.26
C ARG A 179 -17.49 21.76 -10.05
N PRO A 180 -18.62 22.36 -9.55
CA PRO A 180 -18.77 23.29 -8.35
C PRO A 180 -19.49 22.69 -7.05
N HIS A 181 -18.88 22.37 -5.85
CA HIS A 181 -19.26 21.31 -4.79
C HIS A 181 -19.61 22.03 -3.49
N PRO A 182 -20.61 21.56 -2.74
CA PRO A 182 -20.72 21.87 -1.31
C PRO A 182 -19.42 21.52 -0.56
N ALA A 183 -19.06 22.29 0.46
CA ALA A 183 -17.79 22.16 1.18
C ALA A 183 -17.55 20.74 1.74
N ASP A 184 -18.58 20.08 2.27
CA ASP A 184 -18.45 18.73 2.86
C ASP A 184 -18.21 17.66 1.80
N ALA A 185 -18.90 17.76 0.65
CA ALA A 185 -18.71 16.90 -0.50
C ALA A 185 -17.31 17.12 -1.11
N ARG A 186 -16.84 18.37 -1.12
CA ARG A 186 -15.49 18.76 -1.55
C ARG A 186 -14.42 18.12 -0.68
N ALA A 187 -14.56 18.19 0.64
CA ALA A 187 -13.62 17.58 1.58
C ALA A 187 -13.56 16.05 1.41
N THR A 188 -14.71 15.42 1.21
CA THR A 188 -14.82 13.97 0.95
C THR A 188 -14.19 13.57 -0.38
N LEU A 189 -14.41 14.37 -1.43
CA LEU A 189 -13.79 14.16 -2.73
C LEU A 189 -12.27 14.31 -2.66
N ALA A 190 -11.79 15.37 -2.00
CA ALA A 190 -10.36 15.63 -1.82
C ALA A 190 -9.68 14.49 -1.03
N ARG A 191 -10.35 13.93 0.00
CA ARG A 191 -9.88 12.73 0.71
C ARG A 191 -9.76 11.53 -0.23
N THR A 192 -10.76 11.32 -1.08
CA THR A 192 -10.78 10.21 -2.04
C THR A 192 -9.71 10.38 -3.12
N ALA A 193 -9.53 11.61 -3.61
CA ALA A 193 -8.49 11.97 -4.56
C ALA A 193 -7.09 11.74 -3.98
N ALA A 194 -6.87 12.10 -2.71
CA ALA A 194 -5.63 11.82 -2.00
C ALA A 194 -5.34 10.31 -1.96
N GLY A 195 -6.36 9.51 -1.62
CA GLY A 195 -6.29 8.05 -1.61
C GLY A 195 -5.89 7.46 -2.96
N ILE A 196 -6.60 7.84 -4.03
CA ILE A 196 -6.35 7.34 -5.39
C ILE A 196 -4.98 7.79 -5.90
N ALA A 197 -4.61 9.06 -5.73
CA ALA A 197 -3.32 9.60 -6.15
C ALA A 197 -2.14 8.91 -5.45
N SER A 198 -2.24 8.65 -4.14
CA SER A 198 -1.21 7.88 -3.42
C SER A 198 -1.06 6.45 -3.93
N LEU A 199 -2.16 5.78 -4.31
CA LEU A 199 -2.08 4.44 -4.88
C LEU A 199 -1.38 4.44 -6.24
N VAL A 200 -1.66 5.45 -7.08
CA VAL A 200 -0.95 5.63 -8.35
C VAL A 200 0.52 5.92 -8.12
N ALA A 201 0.85 6.77 -7.14
CA ALA A 201 2.24 7.07 -6.78
C ALA A 201 3.03 5.81 -6.40
N ILE A 202 2.42 4.92 -5.60
CA ILE A 202 3.02 3.63 -5.20
C ILE A 202 3.19 2.71 -6.41
N ILE A 203 2.17 2.61 -7.27
CA ILE A 203 2.22 1.78 -8.48
C ILE A 203 3.31 2.25 -9.45
N GLN A 204 3.42 3.56 -9.65
CA GLN A 204 4.44 4.16 -10.53
C GLN A 204 5.85 3.98 -9.94
N HIS A 205 5.99 4.09 -8.61
CA HIS A 205 7.24 3.77 -7.92
C HIS A 205 7.65 2.30 -8.13
N ASP A 206 6.71 1.36 -7.95
CA ASP A 206 6.94 -0.07 -8.15
C ASP A 206 7.28 -0.45 -9.61
N ARG A 207 6.90 0.42 -10.57
CA ARG A 207 7.24 0.30 -12.00
C ARG A 207 8.61 0.91 -12.35
N GLY A 208 9.25 1.61 -11.42
CA GLY A 208 10.51 2.33 -11.65
C GLY A 208 10.34 3.73 -12.26
N ASP A 209 9.11 4.23 -12.43
CA ASP A 209 8.83 5.57 -12.94
C ASP A 209 8.84 6.60 -11.79
N GLN A 210 10.04 6.90 -11.32
CA GLN A 210 10.26 7.75 -10.14
C GLN A 210 9.76 9.18 -10.33
N ARG A 211 9.89 9.72 -11.55
CA ARG A 211 9.47 11.10 -11.85
C ARG A 211 7.96 11.24 -11.77
N ASP A 212 7.22 10.33 -12.39
CA ASP A 212 5.76 10.39 -12.35
C ASP A 212 5.25 10.08 -10.93
N SER A 213 5.88 9.11 -10.24
CA SER A 213 5.57 8.80 -8.84
C SER A 213 5.67 10.01 -7.90
N HIS A 214 6.74 10.81 -7.97
CA HIS A 214 6.86 12.04 -7.18
C HIS A 214 5.77 13.06 -7.49
N GLY A 215 5.40 13.21 -8.76
CA GLY A 215 4.29 14.07 -9.16
C GLY A 215 2.97 13.63 -8.51
N TRP A 216 2.71 12.33 -8.49
CA TRP A 216 1.52 11.76 -7.86
C TRP A 216 1.52 11.89 -6.33
N PHE A 217 2.67 11.74 -5.66
CA PHE A 217 2.77 12.02 -4.23
C PHE A 217 2.46 13.48 -3.90
N ALA A 218 2.94 14.43 -4.71
CA ALA A 218 2.65 15.85 -4.53
C ALA A 218 1.15 16.16 -4.72
N THR A 219 0.51 15.57 -5.74
CA THR A 219 -0.94 15.69 -5.95
C THR A 219 -1.72 15.08 -4.77
N ALA A 220 -1.30 13.90 -4.28
CA ALA A 220 -1.94 13.27 -3.13
C ALA A 220 -1.84 14.12 -1.86
N GLU A 221 -0.68 14.72 -1.62
CA GLU A 221 -0.44 15.60 -0.46
C GLU A 221 -1.32 16.86 -0.52
N ARG A 222 -1.45 17.47 -1.71
CA ARG A 222 -2.34 18.62 -1.92
C ARG A 222 -3.79 18.27 -1.63
N ALA A 223 -4.28 17.16 -2.19
CA ALA A 223 -5.65 16.69 -1.98
C ALA A 223 -5.90 16.34 -0.50
N ALA A 224 -4.93 15.74 0.18
CA ALA A 224 -5.05 15.42 1.60
C ALA A 224 -5.16 16.67 2.47
N ARG A 225 -4.39 17.73 2.16
CA ARG A 225 -4.52 19.03 2.86
C ARG A 225 -5.88 19.66 2.64
N GLU A 226 -6.36 19.68 1.41
CA GLU A 226 -7.67 20.25 1.07
C GLU A 226 -8.83 19.50 1.75
N SER A 227 -8.69 18.20 1.94
CA SER A 227 -9.71 17.41 2.64
C SER A 227 -9.88 17.78 4.12
N GLY A 228 -8.90 18.44 4.72
CA GLY A 228 -8.85 18.71 6.17
C GLY A 228 -8.65 17.45 7.03
N ASP A 229 -8.60 16.25 6.46
CA ASP A 229 -8.42 15.01 7.20
C ASP A 229 -6.95 14.78 7.58
N ARG A 230 -6.66 14.96 8.87
CA ARG A 230 -5.33 14.73 9.45
C ARG A 230 -4.86 13.28 9.33
N HIS A 231 -5.77 12.30 9.36
CA HIS A 231 -5.40 10.89 9.21
C HIS A 231 -4.99 10.58 7.77
N MET A 232 -5.75 11.09 6.79
CA MET A 232 -5.37 10.98 5.38
C MET A 232 -4.04 11.69 5.11
N LEU A 233 -3.86 12.91 5.60
CA LEU A 233 -2.59 13.63 5.45
C LEU A 233 -1.41 12.88 6.08
N ALA A 234 -1.60 12.33 7.28
CA ALA A 234 -0.58 11.52 7.92
C ALA A 234 -0.27 10.24 7.13
N TRP A 235 -1.28 9.61 6.51
CA TRP A 235 -1.10 8.42 5.68
C TRP A 235 -0.36 8.73 4.37
N VAL A 236 -0.70 9.82 3.68
CA VAL A 236 -0.02 10.25 2.45
C VAL A 236 1.45 10.59 2.71
N LEU A 237 1.73 11.21 3.87
CA LEU A 237 3.08 11.62 4.24
C LEU A 237 3.94 10.50 4.82
N ALA A 238 3.38 9.34 5.18
CA ALA A 238 4.03 8.28 5.96
C ALA A 238 5.16 7.57 5.20
#